data_AF-A0A3N5UK35-F1
#
_entry.id   AF-A0A3N5UK35-F1
#
_cell.length_a   1.000
_cell.length_b   1.000
_cell.length_c   1.000
_cell.angle_alpha   90.00
_cell.angle_beta   90.00
_cell.angle_gamma   90.00
#
_symmetry.space_group_name_H-M   'P 1'
#
loop_
_entity.id
_entity.type
_entity.pdbx_description
1 polymer ?
#
loop_
_entity_poly.entity_id
_entity_poly.type
_entity_poly.pdbx_seq_one_letter_code
_entity_poly.pdbx_strand_id
1 'polypeptide(L)'
;MKIIYAIVGAIAVSACSTTVNVPAEKQGLVEYYGAQKTIFDTGKAEGKVPIAVMSGSNGTYGVGAYEGLDGEITIYEGKPFVTKVRGNGFTMDNGTNGAAIFAAWTKNMEWRDEPIPADVKTYLDLQRFLKARATAAGIDTNVPFPFLMTGKPAELKWHINVDLSEGKPITREIFAKSKANYVMKNEQVDIVGFYSEKHPGIFISAYAPAIKEKDVKNTIHIHLVTKDGKSAGHIDDLSFNGGMILRLPKN
;
A
#
# COMPACT_ATOMS: atom_id res chain seq x y z
N MET A 1 -65.95 -12.89 27.46
CA MET A 1 -64.66 -12.15 27.51
C MET A 1 -63.73 -12.81 26.50
N LYS A 2 -63.55 -12.23 25.30
CA LYS A 2 -62.72 -12.81 24.22
C LYS A 2 -61.32 -12.19 24.31
N ILE A 3 -60.32 -13.02 24.57
CA ILE A 3 -58.91 -12.61 24.58
C ILE A 3 -58.39 -12.71 23.14
N ILE A 4 -58.01 -11.57 22.55
CA ILE A 4 -57.36 -11.48 21.25
C ILE A 4 -55.85 -11.52 21.50
N TYR A 5 -55.19 -12.58 21.01
CA TYR A 5 -53.73 -12.65 21.00
C TYR A 5 -53.21 -11.86 19.80
N ALA A 6 -52.52 -10.74 20.05
CA ALA A 6 -51.79 -10.00 19.04
C ALA A 6 -50.43 -10.69 18.80
N ILE A 7 -50.26 -11.28 17.61
CA ILE A 7 -48.98 -11.82 17.17
C ILE A 7 -48.12 -10.64 16.70
N VAL A 8 -47.07 -10.31 17.44
CA VAL A 8 -46.04 -9.37 17.01
C VAL A 8 -45.06 -10.13 16.11
N GLY A 9 -45.17 -9.91 14.80
CA GLY A 9 -44.21 -10.43 13.83
C GLY A 9 -42.88 -9.69 13.94
N ALA A 10 -41.81 -10.38 14.35
CA ALA A 10 -40.46 -9.85 14.29
C ALA A 10 -39.99 -9.79 12.83
N ILE A 11 -39.85 -8.59 12.29
CA ILE A 11 -39.25 -8.37 10.97
C ILE A 11 -37.73 -8.48 11.15
N ALA A 12 -37.16 -9.62 10.72
CA ALA A 12 -35.73 -9.77 10.58
C ALA A 12 -35.24 -8.93 9.39
N VAL A 13 -34.62 -7.78 9.69
CA VAL A 13 -33.94 -6.97 8.67
C VAL A 13 -32.62 -7.66 8.34
N SER A 14 -32.63 -8.47 7.28
CA SER A 14 -31.41 -9.00 6.68
C SER A 14 -30.60 -7.83 6.14
N ALA A 15 -29.50 -7.47 6.81
CA ALA A 15 -28.53 -6.51 6.30
C ALA A 15 -27.92 -7.08 5.01
N CYS A 16 -28.42 -6.60 3.87
CA CYS A 16 -27.83 -6.90 2.58
C CYS A 16 -26.48 -6.18 2.54
N SER A 17 -25.39 -6.93 2.73
CA SER A 17 -24.03 -6.42 2.55
C SER A 17 -23.88 -5.98 1.10
N THR A 18 -24.11 -4.70 0.84
CA THR A 18 -23.84 -4.11 -0.48
C THR A 18 -22.34 -4.22 -0.70
N THR A 19 -21.95 -5.08 -1.63
CA THR A 19 -20.57 -5.17 -2.07
C THR A 19 -20.21 -3.83 -2.71
N VAL A 20 -19.32 -3.09 -2.08
CA VAL A 20 -18.80 -1.83 -2.62
C VAL A 20 -18.02 -2.18 -3.88
N ASN A 21 -18.59 -1.89 -5.05
CA ASN A 21 -17.97 -2.21 -6.33
C ASN A 21 -17.18 -1.00 -6.83
N VAL A 22 -15.88 -1.17 -7.04
CA VAL A 22 -14.98 -0.16 -7.63
C VAL A 22 -14.61 -0.65 -9.03
N PRO A 23 -14.54 0.23 -10.05
CA PRO A 23 -14.15 -0.18 -11.40
C PRO A 23 -12.64 -0.41 -11.49
N ALA A 24 -12.14 -1.35 -10.69
CA ALA A 24 -10.73 -1.72 -10.61
C ALA A 24 -10.27 -2.43 -11.87
N GLU A 25 -9.06 -2.11 -12.31
CA GLU A 25 -8.36 -2.86 -13.35
C GLU A 25 -7.67 -4.06 -12.71
N LYS A 26 -7.69 -5.22 -13.38
CA LYS A 26 -6.99 -6.43 -12.95
C LYS A 26 -5.97 -6.85 -13.99
N GLN A 27 -4.72 -6.93 -13.59
CA GLN A 27 -3.64 -7.46 -14.41
C GLN A 27 -2.84 -8.49 -13.60
N GLY A 28 -2.89 -9.75 -14.03
CA GLY A 28 -2.31 -10.85 -13.26
C GLY A 28 -2.94 -10.94 -11.87
N LEU A 29 -2.09 -10.92 -10.84
CA LEU A 29 -2.49 -10.99 -9.43
C LEU A 29 -2.80 -9.63 -8.80
N VAL A 30 -2.63 -8.53 -9.53
CA VAL A 30 -2.78 -7.17 -9.00
C VAL A 30 -4.06 -6.54 -9.51
N GLU A 31 -4.84 -6.03 -8.57
CA GLU A 31 -5.96 -5.13 -8.82
C GLU A 31 -5.53 -3.71 -8.42
N TYR A 32 -5.93 -2.72 -9.20
CA TYR A 32 -5.62 -1.32 -8.89
C TYR A 32 -6.71 -0.38 -9.42
N TYR A 33 -6.82 0.79 -8.79
CA TYR A 33 -7.69 1.85 -9.28
C TYR A 33 -7.19 3.23 -8.81
N GLY A 34 -7.59 4.28 -9.55
CA GLY A 34 -7.04 5.62 -9.40
C GLY A 34 -5.63 5.74 -9.98
N ALA A 35 -5.09 6.96 -10.00
CA ALA A 35 -3.72 7.19 -10.45
C ALA A 35 -3.14 8.44 -9.80
N GLN A 36 -1.91 8.36 -9.26
CA GLN A 36 -1.23 9.49 -8.64
C GLN A 36 -1.20 10.75 -9.53
N LYS A 37 -0.99 10.59 -10.83
CA LYS A 37 -0.91 11.72 -11.77
C LYS A 37 -2.17 12.60 -11.80
N THR A 38 -3.34 12.04 -11.51
CA THR A 38 -4.61 12.80 -11.54
C THR A 38 -4.68 13.86 -10.46
N ILE A 39 -3.89 13.74 -9.38
CA ILE A 39 -3.74 14.76 -8.34
C ILE A 39 -3.26 16.07 -8.97
N PHE A 40 -2.31 15.99 -9.90
CA PHE A 40 -1.73 17.18 -10.55
C PHE A 40 -2.60 17.72 -11.67
N ASP A 41 -3.38 16.86 -12.34
CA ASP A 41 -4.31 17.27 -13.39
C ASP A 41 -5.52 18.00 -12.81
N THR A 42 -5.99 17.56 -11.64
CA THR A 42 -7.20 18.10 -10.99
C THR A 42 -6.90 19.11 -9.87
N GLY A 43 -5.67 19.09 -9.34
CA GLY A 43 -5.30 19.81 -8.12
C GLY A 43 -5.94 19.24 -6.85
N LYS A 44 -6.47 18.00 -6.87
CA LYS A 44 -7.23 17.43 -5.75
C LYS A 44 -6.82 15.98 -5.43
N ALA A 45 -6.90 15.64 -4.15
CA ALA A 45 -6.64 14.31 -3.61
C ALA A 45 -7.96 13.58 -3.28
N GLU A 46 -8.84 13.42 -4.25
CA GLU A 46 -10.17 12.82 -4.02
C GLU A 46 -10.08 11.30 -3.81
N GLY A 47 -10.77 10.76 -2.80
CA GLY A 47 -10.89 9.33 -2.57
C GLY A 47 -11.57 8.60 -3.73
N LYS A 48 -10.95 7.53 -4.22
CA LYS A 48 -11.44 6.69 -5.34
C LYS A 48 -11.61 5.23 -4.96
N VAL A 49 -10.85 4.73 -3.97
CA VAL A 49 -10.84 3.32 -3.57
C VAL A 49 -11.20 3.20 -2.10
N PRO A 50 -12.45 2.84 -1.75
CA PRO A 50 -12.82 2.60 -0.36
C PRO A 50 -11.94 1.50 0.27
N ILE A 51 -11.45 1.74 1.48
CA ILE A 51 -10.52 0.81 2.17
C ILE A 51 -11.15 -0.57 2.34
N ALA A 52 -12.48 -0.63 2.51
CA ALA A 52 -13.24 -1.87 2.62
C ALA A 52 -13.03 -2.84 1.44
N VAL A 53 -12.83 -2.35 0.20
CA VAL A 53 -12.64 -3.20 -1.00
C VAL A 53 -11.35 -4.00 -0.94
N MET A 54 -10.35 -3.44 -0.29
CA MET A 54 -9.01 -4.00 -0.15
C MET A 54 -8.80 -4.66 1.22
N SER A 55 -9.86 -4.96 1.98
CA SER A 55 -9.77 -5.44 3.38
C SER A 55 -10.66 -6.65 3.67
N GLY A 56 -10.53 -7.22 4.88
CA GLY A 56 -11.48 -8.19 5.43
C GLY A 56 -11.30 -9.65 4.98
N SER A 57 -10.30 -9.95 4.16
CA SER A 57 -9.93 -11.31 3.75
C SER A 57 -8.46 -11.60 4.06
N ASN A 58 -8.16 -12.72 4.72
CA ASN A 58 -6.78 -13.21 4.84
C ASN A 58 -6.14 -13.35 3.45
N GLY A 59 -4.82 -13.14 3.39
CA GLY A 59 -4.07 -13.10 2.13
C GLY A 59 -4.34 -11.86 1.28
N THR A 60 -5.10 -10.88 1.76
CA THR A 60 -5.20 -9.59 1.08
C THR A 60 -4.08 -8.66 1.53
N TYR A 61 -3.38 -8.07 0.56
CA TYR A 61 -2.34 -7.08 0.81
C TYR A 61 -2.51 -5.90 -0.15
N GLY A 62 -2.17 -4.70 0.30
CA GLY A 62 -2.41 -3.50 -0.49
C GLY A 62 -1.71 -2.27 0.03
N VAL A 63 -1.60 -1.28 -0.83
CA VAL A 63 -0.98 0.03 -0.56
C VAL A 63 -1.81 1.14 -1.20
N GLY A 64 -1.82 2.32 -0.57
CA GLY A 64 -2.45 3.50 -1.12
C GLY A 64 -2.25 4.74 -0.25
N ALA A 65 -2.48 5.91 -0.82
CA ALA A 65 -2.47 7.19 -0.10
C ALA A 65 -3.89 7.57 0.30
N TYR A 66 -4.10 7.98 1.56
CA TYR A 66 -5.42 8.34 2.08
C TYR A 66 -5.94 9.63 1.41
N GLU A 67 -7.24 9.71 1.16
CA GLU A 67 -7.90 10.88 0.57
C GLU A 67 -7.57 12.20 1.30
N GLY A 68 -7.55 13.31 0.56
CA GLY A 68 -7.08 14.60 1.07
C GLY A 68 -5.56 14.71 1.20
N LEU A 69 -4.80 13.66 0.82
CA LEU A 69 -3.34 13.60 1.04
C LEU A 69 -3.00 13.67 2.54
N ASP A 70 -3.86 13.12 3.39
CA ASP A 70 -3.71 13.10 4.86
C ASP A 70 -3.67 11.66 5.37
N GLY A 71 -2.58 10.98 5.06
CA GLY A 71 -2.24 9.67 5.58
C GLY A 71 -1.84 8.63 4.55
N GLU A 72 -1.42 7.48 5.05
CA GLU A 72 -1.14 6.27 4.26
C GLU A 72 -2.07 5.15 4.64
N ILE A 73 -2.30 4.26 3.69
CA ILE A 73 -3.06 3.03 3.87
C ILE A 73 -2.17 1.86 3.48
N THR A 74 -1.98 0.95 4.43
CA THR A 74 -1.32 -0.34 4.18
C THR A 74 -2.27 -1.45 4.59
N ILE A 75 -2.50 -2.44 3.73
CA ILE A 75 -3.25 -3.64 4.08
C ILE A 75 -2.28 -4.78 4.23
N TYR A 76 -2.34 -5.46 5.37
CA TYR A 76 -1.56 -6.65 5.64
C TYR A 76 -2.47 -7.75 6.17
N GLU A 77 -2.54 -8.89 5.47
CA GLU A 77 -3.43 -10.02 5.82
C GLU A 77 -4.90 -9.60 5.97
N GLY A 78 -5.37 -8.73 5.08
CA GLY A 78 -6.74 -8.19 5.11
C GLY A 78 -7.01 -7.17 6.20
N LYS A 79 -6.04 -6.89 7.08
CA LYS A 79 -6.16 -5.87 8.12
C LYS A 79 -5.65 -4.52 7.60
N PRO A 80 -6.45 -3.44 7.70
CA PRO A 80 -5.99 -2.08 7.44
C PRO A 80 -5.04 -1.57 8.51
N PHE A 81 -4.05 -0.80 8.08
CA PHE A 81 -3.18 0.03 8.88
C PHE A 81 -3.19 1.43 8.25
N VAL A 82 -4.04 2.30 8.79
CA VAL A 82 -4.23 3.67 8.32
C VAL A 82 -3.49 4.61 9.25
N THR A 83 -2.42 5.23 8.74
CA THR A 83 -1.62 6.17 9.54
C THR A 83 -1.89 7.60 9.14
N LYS A 84 -2.02 8.48 10.15
CA LYS A 84 -2.22 9.91 9.95
C LYS A 84 -1.40 10.71 10.95
N VAL A 85 -0.76 11.78 10.49
CA VAL A 85 0.06 12.66 11.34
C VAL A 85 -0.87 13.52 12.20
N ARG A 86 -0.67 13.49 13.52
CA ARG A 86 -1.48 14.25 14.49
C ARG A 86 -0.59 14.79 15.61
N GLY A 87 -0.62 16.10 15.82
CA GLY A 87 0.24 16.77 16.79
C GLY A 87 1.73 16.48 16.50
N ASN A 88 2.46 16.04 17.53
CA ASN A 88 3.90 15.74 17.43
C ASN A 88 4.20 14.28 17.00
N GLY A 89 3.19 13.52 16.56
CA GLY A 89 3.36 12.13 16.17
C GLY A 89 2.33 11.71 15.12
N PHE A 90 1.95 10.44 15.11
CA PHE A 90 0.92 9.91 14.23
C PHE A 90 0.03 8.91 14.97
N THR A 91 -1.18 8.75 14.46
CA THR A 91 -2.16 7.77 14.95
C THR A 91 -2.27 6.62 13.96
N MET A 92 -2.63 5.44 14.46
CA MET A 92 -2.91 4.24 13.67
C MET A 92 -4.38 3.85 13.87
N ASP A 93 -5.12 3.75 12.77
CA ASP A 93 -6.47 3.18 12.74
C ASP A 93 -6.48 1.86 11.95
N ASN A 94 -7.28 0.89 12.40
CA ASN A 94 -7.39 -0.43 11.75
C ASN A 94 -8.78 -0.66 11.13
N GLY A 95 -9.59 0.38 11.02
CA GLY A 95 -10.90 0.35 10.40
C GLY A 95 -10.85 0.53 8.88
N THR A 96 -12.03 0.44 8.27
CA THR A 96 -12.20 0.54 6.82
C THR A 96 -12.83 1.86 6.37
N ASN A 97 -12.86 2.86 7.27
CA ASN A 97 -13.44 4.17 7.00
C ASN A 97 -12.52 4.98 6.08
N GLY A 98 -13.13 5.60 5.06
CA GLY A 98 -12.44 6.43 4.08
C GLY A 98 -12.00 5.67 2.84
N ALA A 99 -11.22 6.35 2.01
CA ALA A 99 -10.77 5.86 0.73
C ALA A 99 -9.33 6.27 0.41
N ALA A 100 -8.68 5.50 -0.45
CA ALA A 100 -7.42 5.87 -1.08
C ALA A 100 -7.67 6.72 -2.34
N ILE A 101 -6.76 7.66 -2.61
CA ILE A 101 -6.77 8.46 -3.86
C ILE A 101 -6.46 7.57 -5.07
N PHE A 102 -5.53 6.63 -4.86
CA PHE A 102 -5.18 5.53 -5.74
C PHE A 102 -4.71 4.37 -4.85
N ALA A 103 -4.89 3.14 -5.31
CA ALA A 103 -4.42 1.96 -4.60
C ALA A 103 -4.07 0.83 -5.55
N ALA A 104 -3.21 -0.06 -5.06
CA ALA A 104 -2.99 -1.39 -5.62
C ALA A 104 -3.14 -2.42 -4.51
N TRP A 105 -3.80 -3.53 -4.81
CA TRP A 105 -4.00 -4.64 -3.88
C TRP A 105 -3.93 -5.98 -4.60
N THR A 106 -3.79 -7.03 -3.81
CA THR A 106 -3.84 -8.41 -4.27
C THR A 106 -4.56 -9.25 -3.22
N LYS A 107 -5.13 -10.38 -3.64
CA LYS A 107 -5.51 -11.48 -2.76
C LYS A 107 -4.70 -12.71 -3.18
N ASN A 108 -3.69 -13.05 -2.40
CA ASN A 108 -2.80 -14.17 -2.65
C ASN A 108 -2.42 -14.87 -1.35
N MET A 109 -2.66 -16.18 -1.27
CA MET A 109 -2.32 -16.99 -0.09
C MET A 109 -1.02 -17.78 -0.28
N GLU A 110 -0.54 -17.89 -1.52
CA GLU A 110 0.54 -18.80 -1.87
C GLU A 110 1.82 -18.03 -2.19
N TRP A 111 2.80 -18.17 -1.30
CA TRP A 111 4.07 -17.47 -1.36
C TRP A 111 5.24 -18.45 -1.35
N ARG A 112 6.29 -18.10 -2.09
CA ARG A 112 7.59 -18.75 -2.05
C ARG A 112 8.60 -17.80 -1.41
N ASP A 113 9.19 -18.25 -0.31
CA ASP A 113 10.18 -17.49 0.44
C ASP A 113 11.58 -17.75 -0.13
N GLU A 114 12.37 -16.68 -0.26
CA GLU A 114 13.77 -16.74 -0.65
C GLU A 114 14.57 -15.63 0.07
N PRO A 115 15.79 -15.92 0.54
CA PRO A 115 16.60 -14.90 1.21
C PRO A 115 17.05 -13.83 0.23
N ILE A 116 17.05 -12.57 0.68
CA ILE A 116 17.70 -11.48 -0.05
C ILE A 116 19.22 -11.60 0.17
N PRO A 117 20.02 -11.77 -0.89
CA PRO A 117 21.46 -11.91 -0.76
C PRO A 117 22.13 -10.62 -0.27
N ALA A 118 23.31 -10.74 0.36
CA ALA A 118 24.01 -9.64 1.03
C ALA A 118 24.58 -8.56 0.09
N ASP A 119 24.63 -8.82 -1.22
CA ASP A 119 25.02 -7.86 -2.26
C ASP A 119 23.87 -6.93 -2.66
N VAL A 120 22.62 -7.30 -2.38
CA VAL A 120 21.46 -6.40 -2.46
C VAL A 120 21.51 -5.47 -1.26
N LYS A 121 21.90 -4.21 -1.46
CA LYS A 121 22.14 -3.27 -0.35
C LYS A 121 21.22 -2.06 -0.36
N THR A 122 20.77 -1.64 -1.54
CA THR A 122 20.03 -0.39 -1.74
C THR A 122 18.63 -0.64 -2.30
N TYR A 123 17.79 0.39 -2.28
CA TYR A 123 16.49 0.39 -2.95
C TYR A 123 16.59 -0.01 -4.44
N LEU A 124 17.60 0.50 -5.15
CA LEU A 124 17.77 0.18 -6.57
C LEU A 124 18.27 -1.25 -6.79
N ASP A 125 19.12 -1.78 -5.91
CA ASP A 125 19.51 -3.19 -5.95
C ASP A 125 18.28 -4.08 -5.74
N LEU A 126 17.41 -3.73 -4.78
CA LEU A 126 16.15 -4.46 -4.55
C LEU A 126 15.28 -4.46 -5.81
N GLN A 127 15.10 -3.30 -6.44
CA GLN A 127 14.31 -3.19 -7.67
C GLN A 127 14.82 -4.12 -8.77
N ARG A 128 16.14 -4.13 -9.00
CA ARG A 128 16.79 -5.01 -9.99
C ARG A 128 16.67 -6.49 -9.61
N PHE A 129 16.87 -6.79 -8.33
CA PHE A 129 16.76 -8.14 -7.77
C PHE A 129 15.35 -8.71 -7.94
N LEU A 130 14.32 -7.93 -7.61
CA LEU A 130 12.92 -8.34 -7.75
C LEU A 130 12.58 -8.76 -9.18
N LYS A 131 12.97 -7.96 -10.18
CA LYS A 131 12.77 -8.31 -11.60
C LYS A 131 13.46 -9.63 -11.94
N ALA A 132 14.75 -9.74 -11.61
CA ALA A 132 15.54 -10.94 -11.93
C ALA A 132 14.97 -12.20 -11.28
N ARG A 133 14.55 -12.11 -10.01
CA ARG A 133 13.99 -13.24 -9.27
C ARG A 133 12.58 -13.61 -9.71
N ALA A 134 11.73 -12.63 -10.00
CA ALA A 134 10.42 -12.88 -10.59
C ALA A 134 10.54 -13.59 -11.96
N THR A 135 11.43 -13.13 -12.84
CA THR A 135 11.70 -13.81 -14.12
C THR A 135 12.20 -15.24 -13.91
N ALA A 136 13.16 -15.46 -13.00
CA ALA A 136 13.65 -16.80 -12.68
C ALA A 136 12.57 -17.70 -12.05
N ALA A 137 11.59 -17.11 -11.38
CA ALA A 137 10.42 -17.80 -10.81
C ALA A 137 9.38 -18.20 -11.87
N GLY A 138 9.49 -17.70 -13.11
CA GLY A 138 8.46 -17.85 -14.13
C GLY A 138 7.29 -16.87 -13.99
N ILE A 139 7.44 -15.77 -13.24
CA ILE A 139 6.43 -14.71 -13.14
C ILE A 139 6.59 -13.78 -14.36
N ASP A 140 5.48 -13.48 -15.05
CA ASP A 140 5.48 -12.52 -16.16
C ASP A 140 5.71 -11.09 -15.63
N THR A 141 6.92 -10.57 -15.84
CA THR A 141 7.30 -9.22 -15.41
C THR A 141 6.75 -8.10 -16.33
N ASN A 142 6.03 -8.45 -17.41
CA ASN A 142 5.36 -7.46 -18.27
C ASN A 142 4.01 -6.99 -17.71
N VAL A 143 3.46 -7.69 -16.72
CA VAL A 143 2.29 -7.29 -15.94
C VAL A 143 2.71 -7.01 -14.50
N PRO A 144 1.94 -6.21 -13.73
CA PRO A 144 2.26 -5.97 -12.33
C PRO A 144 2.18 -7.27 -11.51
N PHE A 145 3.04 -7.39 -10.51
CA PHE A 145 3.00 -8.49 -9.55
C PHE A 145 3.21 -7.99 -8.12
N PRO A 146 2.56 -8.62 -7.12
CA PRO A 146 2.81 -8.32 -5.72
C PRO A 146 4.03 -9.09 -5.22
N PHE A 147 4.66 -8.56 -4.18
CA PHE A 147 5.67 -9.25 -3.40
C PHE A 147 5.56 -8.84 -1.94
N LEU A 148 6.04 -9.69 -1.04
CA LEU A 148 6.17 -9.34 0.37
C LEU A 148 7.65 -9.41 0.76
N MET A 149 8.02 -8.71 1.81
CA MET A 149 9.29 -8.95 2.48
C MET A 149 9.09 -8.98 3.99
N THR A 150 9.95 -9.70 4.69
CA THR A 150 9.99 -9.67 6.16
C THR A 150 11.43 -9.74 6.65
N GLY A 151 11.74 -9.07 7.74
CA GLY A 151 13.07 -9.07 8.32
C GLY A 151 13.42 -7.77 9.03
N LYS A 152 14.72 -7.57 9.25
CA LYS A 152 15.28 -6.37 9.88
C LYS A 152 16.17 -5.62 8.89
N PRO A 153 15.65 -4.60 8.17
CA PRO A 153 16.49 -3.73 7.37
C PRO A 153 17.44 -2.94 8.26
N ALA A 154 18.59 -2.55 7.72
CA ALA A 154 19.55 -1.72 8.42
C ALA A 154 18.97 -0.32 8.68
N GLU A 155 18.33 0.25 7.66
CA GLU A 155 17.62 1.53 7.74
C GLU A 155 16.44 1.54 6.77
N LEU A 156 15.32 2.10 7.20
CA LEU A 156 14.20 2.51 6.35
C LEU A 156 14.00 4.02 6.50
N LYS A 157 13.85 4.73 5.39
CA LYS A 157 13.28 6.07 5.34
C LYS A 157 11.88 5.95 4.78
N TRP A 158 10.91 6.49 5.50
CA TRP A 158 9.52 6.32 5.18
C TRP A 158 8.75 7.58 5.53
N HIS A 159 7.56 7.73 4.97
CA HIS A 159 6.70 8.88 5.27
C HIS A 159 5.26 8.49 5.51
N ILE A 160 4.57 9.47 6.10
CA ILE A 160 3.12 9.56 6.13
C ILE A 160 2.73 10.87 5.44
N ASN A 161 1.84 10.80 4.46
CA ASN A 161 1.30 12.02 3.83
C ASN A 161 0.57 12.89 4.88
N VAL A 162 0.72 14.21 4.76
CA VAL A 162 0.04 15.20 5.60
C VAL A 162 -0.45 16.34 4.73
N ASP A 163 -1.72 16.71 4.85
CA ASP A 163 -2.29 17.78 4.02
C ASP A 163 -1.69 19.13 4.40
N LEU A 164 -0.79 19.64 3.55
CA LEU A 164 -0.21 20.98 3.61
C LEU A 164 -0.66 21.86 2.42
N SER A 165 -1.81 21.51 1.81
CA SER A 165 -2.38 22.28 0.70
C SER A 165 -2.96 23.62 1.14
N GLU A 166 -3.37 23.75 2.40
CA GLU A 166 -4.11 24.92 2.91
C GLU A 166 -5.36 25.22 2.07
N GLY A 167 -5.99 24.17 1.51
CA GLY A 167 -7.15 24.28 0.62
C GLY A 167 -6.82 24.77 -0.80
N LYS A 168 -5.55 24.94 -1.15
CA LYS A 168 -5.10 25.30 -2.51
C LYS A 168 -5.02 24.06 -3.41
N PRO A 169 -5.08 24.22 -4.74
CA PRO A 169 -4.84 23.10 -5.66
C PRO A 169 -3.47 22.45 -5.40
N ILE A 170 -3.44 21.12 -5.33
CA ILE A 170 -2.23 20.34 -5.05
C ILE A 170 -1.31 20.34 -6.27
N THR A 171 -0.24 21.14 -6.19
CA THR A 171 0.86 21.13 -7.17
C THR A 171 1.88 20.05 -6.84
N ARG A 172 2.86 19.81 -7.74
CA ARG A 172 3.99 18.90 -7.45
C ARG A 172 4.82 19.36 -6.25
N GLU A 173 4.98 20.66 -6.07
CA GLU A 173 5.68 21.24 -4.92
C GLU A 173 4.91 20.99 -3.62
N ILE A 174 3.59 21.22 -3.63
CA ILE A 174 2.74 20.95 -2.47
C ILE A 174 2.76 19.45 -2.14
N PHE A 175 2.63 18.59 -3.15
CA PHE A 175 2.70 17.14 -2.95
C PHE A 175 4.04 16.70 -2.35
N ALA A 176 5.15 17.26 -2.81
CA ALA A 176 6.47 16.92 -2.29
C ALA A 176 6.69 17.37 -0.83
N LYS A 177 6.16 18.54 -0.43
CA LYS A 177 6.24 19.00 0.98
C LYS A 177 5.25 18.29 1.91
N SER A 178 4.14 17.76 1.38
CA SER A 178 3.05 17.11 2.14
C SER A 178 3.43 15.72 2.68
N LYS A 179 4.63 15.60 3.26
CA LYS A 179 5.18 14.34 3.79
C LYS A 179 5.84 14.58 5.14
N ALA A 180 5.38 13.88 6.17
CA ALA A 180 6.12 13.73 7.41
C ALA A 180 7.10 12.56 7.26
N ASN A 181 8.40 12.85 7.33
CA ASN A 181 9.46 11.86 7.09
C ASN A 181 9.96 11.27 8.40
N TYR A 182 10.24 9.97 8.38
CA TYR A 182 10.68 9.19 9.53
C TYR A 182 11.85 8.28 9.13
N VAL A 183 12.63 7.89 10.13
CA VAL A 183 13.73 6.93 9.98
C VAL A 183 13.56 5.81 11.00
N MET A 184 13.75 4.58 10.55
CA MET A 184 13.68 3.38 11.37
C MET A 184 14.94 2.54 11.12
N LYS A 185 15.53 1.96 12.17
CA LYS A 185 16.79 1.21 12.07
C LYS A 185 16.69 -0.11 12.82
N ASN A 186 17.11 -1.20 12.18
CA ASN A 186 17.20 -2.54 12.77
C ASN A 186 15.89 -3.04 13.43
N GLU A 187 14.75 -2.56 12.95
CA GLU A 187 13.43 -2.91 13.47
C GLU A 187 12.84 -4.06 12.65
N GLN A 188 12.10 -4.97 13.31
CA GLN A 188 11.42 -6.06 12.60
C GLN A 188 10.18 -5.53 11.89
N VAL A 189 10.15 -5.67 10.58
CA VAL A 189 9.04 -5.22 9.74
C VAL A 189 8.55 -6.31 8.80
N ASP A 190 7.28 -6.18 8.43
CA ASP A 190 6.69 -6.81 7.26
C ASP A 190 6.48 -5.70 6.20
N ILE A 191 6.81 -5.98 4.94
CA ILE A 191 6.72 -5.03 3.82
C ILE A 191 5.77 -5.59 2.78
N VAL A 192 4.83 -4.76 2.33
CA VAL A 192 3.93 -5.04 1.22
C VAL A 192 4.41 -4.27 0.01
N GLY A 193 4.59 -4.96 -1.12
CA GLY A 193 5.16 -4.38 -2.32
C GLY A 193 4.43 -4.75 -3.61
N PHE A 194 4.49 -3.86 -4.57
CA PHE A 194 4.04 -4.08 -5.95
C PHE A 194 5.15 -3.68 -6.91
N TYR A 195 5.44 -4.54 -7.89
CA TYR A 195 6.37 -4.25 -8.97
C TYR A 195 5.61 -3.98 -10.27
N SER A 196 6.00 -2.93 -11.01
CA SER A 196 5.59 -2.75 -12.39
C SER A 196 6.44 -1.72 -13.14
N GLU A 197 6.76 -2.00 -14.41
CA GLU A 197 7.41 -1.04 -15.32
C GLU A 197 6.41 -0.14 -16.05
N LYS A 198 5.11 -0.49 -16.02
CA LYS A 198 4.05 0.18 -16.80
C LYS A 198 3.18 1.14 -16.00
N HIS A 199 3.23 1.07 -14.67
CA HIS A 199 2.38 1.86 -13.77
C HIS A 199 3.06 3.02 -12.99
N PRO A 200 4.25 3.54 -13.37
CA PRO A 200 4.70 4.84 -12.87
C PRO A 200 3.68 5.98 -13.13
N GLY A 201 3.41 6.80 -12.11
CA GLY A 201 2.38 7.83 -12.11
C GLY A 201 0.94 7.30 -11.95
N ILE A 202 0.76 5.98 -11.76
CA ILE A 202 -0.51 5.36 -11.41
C ILE A 202 -0.45 4.97 -9.93
N PHE A 203 -0.18 3.71 -9.61
CA PHE A 203 0.02 3.27 -8.23
C PHE A 203 1.50 3.14 -7.87
N ILE A 204 2.43 3.44 -8.77
CA ILE A 204 3.87 3.56 -8.48
C ILE A 204 4.26 5.01 -8.71
N SER A 205 4.99 5.64 -7.80
CA SER A 205 5.44 7.01 -8.09
C SER A 205 6.47 7.04 -9.20
N ALA A 206 6.33 7.98 -10.13
CA ALA A 206 7.29 8.17 -11.22
C ALA A 206 8.69 8.60 -10.74
N TYR A 207 8.78 9.05 -9.50
CA TYR A 207 10.03 9.46 -8.85
C TYR A 207 10.20 8.69 -7.54
N ALA A 208 11.40 8.16 -7.31
CA ALA A 208 11.83 7.61 -6.04
C ALA A 208 13.09 8.33 -5.59
N PRO A 209 13.11 9.02 -4.43
CA PRO A 209 14.29 9.74 -3.95
C PRO A 209 15.55 8.89 -3.82
N ALA A 210 15.40 7.58 -3.57
CA ALA A 210 16.50 6.63 -3.45
C ALA A 210 17.22 6.33 -4.77
N ILE A 211 16.57 6.50 -5.92
CA ILE A 211 17.17 6.23 -7.23
C ILE A 211 17.90 7.49 -7.70
N LYS A 212 19.25 7.45 -7.63
CA LYS A 212 20.13 8.55 -8.07
C LYS A 212 20.64 8.39 -9.50
N GLU A 213 20.59 7.18 -10.03
CA GLU A 213 20.98 6.89 -11.40
C GLU A 213 20.03 7.61 -12.38
N LYS A 214 20.60 8.32 -13.36
CA LYS A 214 19.82 8.96 -14.41
C LYS A 214 19.15 7.91 -15.29
N ASP A 215 17.99 8.25 -15.84
CA ASP A 215 17.23 7.41 -16.79
C ASP A 215 16.70 6.07 -16.23
N VAL A 216 16.89 5.82 -14.93
CA VAL A 216 16.27 4.70 -14.23
C VAL A 216 14.93 5.12 -13.64
N LYS A 217 13.85 4.47 -14.08
CA LYS A 217 12.51 4.68 -13.54
C LYS A 217 12.33 3.88 -12.24
N ASN A 218 11.53 4.41 -11.33
CA ASN A 218 11.02 3.63 -10.20
C ASN A 218 10.00 2.61 -10.72
N THR A 219 10.15 1.36 -10.30
CA THR A 219 9.26 0.25 -10.70
C THR A 219 8.70 -0.50 -9.51
N ILE A 220 8.88 0.01 -8.28
CA ILE A 220 8.28 -0.59 -7.08
C ILE A 220 7.53 0.45 -6.25
N HIS A 221 6.47 0.00 -5.57
CA HIS A 221 5.77 0.74 -4.54
C HIS A 221 5.66 -0.14 -3.31
N ILE A 222 6.24 0.31 -2.19
CA ILE A 222 6.39 -0.49 -0.97
C ILE A 222 5.96 0.28 0.27
N HIS A 223 5.21 -0.39 1.13
CA HIS A 223 4.81 0.11 2.45
C HIS A 223 5.32 -0.85 3.54
N LEU A 224 5.64 -0.31 4.71
CA LEU A 224 6.00 -1.11 5.89
C LEU A 224 4.81 -1.28 6.83
N VAL A 225 4.85 -2.35 7.64
CA VAL A 225 4.13 -2.50 8.90
C VAL A 225 5.11 -3.05 9.93
N THR A 226 5.26 -2.41 11.09
CA THR A 226 6.11 -2.95 12.17
C THR A 226 5.47 -4.16 12.83
N LYS A 227 6.29 -5.05 13.40
CA LYS A 227 5.77 -6.29 13.98
C LYS A 227 4.84 -6.06 15.18
N ASP A 228 5.06 -4.98 15.91
CA ASP A 228 4.18 -4.55 17.00
C ASP A 228 2.90 -3.84 16.52
N GLY A 229 2.76 -3.63 15.21
CA GLY A 229 1.61 -3.00 14.56
C GLY A 229 1.47 -1.51 14.83
N LYS A 230 2.51 -0.84 15.36
CA LYS A 230 2.43 0.57 15.76
C LYS A 230 2.84 1.55 14.67
N SER A 231 3.58 1.12 13.66
CA SER A 231 4.01 1.98 12.54
C SER A 231 3.68 1.33 11.21
N ALA A 232 3.19 2.13 10.26
CA ALA A 232 2.99 1.76 8.87
C ALA A 232 3.04 3.00 7.98
N GLY A 233 3.48 2.83 6.74
CA GLY A 233 3.57 3.95 5.80
C GLY A 233 4.44 3.62 4.59
N HIS A 234 4.55 4.59 3.69
CA HIS A 234 5.29 4.45 2.44
C HIS A 234 6.80 4.48 2.68
N ILE A 235 7.56 3.54 2.12
CA ILE A 235 9.02 3.53 2.18
C ILE A 235 9.61 4.31 0.99
N ASP A 236 10.34 5.40 1.25
CA ASP A 236 11.04 6.19 0.22
C ASP A 236 12.45 5.67 -0.10
N ASP A 237 13.10 5.01 0.87
CA ASP A 237 14.45 4.48 0.77
C ASP A 237 14.68 3.36 1.78
N LEU A 238 15.56 2.42 1.46
CA LEU A 238 15.92 1.33 2.34
C LEU A 238 17.38 0.89 2.14
N SER A 239 17.95 0.34 3.20
CA SER A 239 19.22 -0.34 3.15
C SER A 239 19.20 -1.64 3.94
N PHE A 240 19.96 -2.63 3.47
CA PHE A 240 20.02 -3.96 4.07
C PHE A 240 21.40 -4.24 4.68
N ASN A 241 21.39 -5.05 5.73
CA ASN A 241 22.59 -5.68 6.32
C ASN A 241 22.46 -7.22 6.32
N GLY A 242 21.64 -7.77 5.41
CA GLY A 242 21.23 -9.17 5.38
C GLY A 242 19.95 -9.41 6.20
N GLY A 243 19.52 -10.68 6.30
CA GLY A 243 18.40 -11.07 7.17
C GLY A 243 17.00 -10.69 6.70
N MET A 244 16.85 -10.23 5.45
CA MET A 244 15.56 -10.04 4.80
C MET A 244 15.18 -11.27 3.98
N ILE A 245 13.91 -11.64 4.05
CA ILE A 245 13.30 -12.67 3.21
C ILE A 245 12.37 -11.98 2.22
N LEU A 246 12.55 -12.27 0.94
CA LEU A 246 11.60 -11.95 -0.13
C LEU A 246 10.57 -13.08 -0.24
N ARG A 247 9.31 -12.71 -0.48
CA ARG A 247 8.23 -13.63 -0.81
C ARG A 247 7.64 -13.26 -2.16
N LEU A 248 7.73 -14.18 -3.11
CA LEU A 248 7.11 -14.05 -4.42
C LEU A 248 5.88 -14.96 -4.51
N PRO A 249 4.85 -14.61 -5.30
CA PRO A 249 3.71 -15.49 -5.52
C PRO A 249 4.17 -16.84 -6.08
N LYS A 250 3.51 -17.93 -5.64
CA LYS A 250 3.63 -19.20 -6.35
C LYS A 250 2.82 -19.13 -7.64
N ASN A 251 3.36 -19.72 -8.70
CA ASN A 251 2.62 -20.00 -9.93
C ASN A 251 1.74 -21.23 -9.76
#